data_AF-A0A958J0F2-F1
#
_entry.id   AF-A0A958J0F2-F1
#
_cell.length_a   1.000
_cell.length_b   1.000
_cell.length_c   1.000
_cell.angle_alpha   90.00
_cell.angle_beta   90.00
_cell.angle_gamma   90.00
#
_symmetry.space_group_name_H-M   'P 1'
#
loop_
_entity.id
_entity.type
_entity.pdbx_description
1 polymer ?
#
loop_
_entity_poly.entity_id
_entity_poly.type
_entity_poly.pdbx_seq_one_letter_code
_entity_poly.pdbx_strand_id
1 'polypeptide(L)'
;MLILITSGCGKKESPTQSDPPAQIEKSAKRGLAYDLTQPADLEALKSGVSWWYNWYFKTTAASDYNDTYQIEFIPMLWGRNASADYTQLKNFILSHPEIEYLLVLNEPNLTDQANLTPDVAAVEWVKYEQVISELAAQNRTVALVGPAMTWGTLSGFSDPVVWLDAFYAEYSAANGGRDPKIDYLAFHW
;
A
#
# COMPACT_ATOMS: atom_id res chain seq x y z
N MET A 1 -6.09 -21.98 75.64
CA MET A 1 -5.32 -21.10 74.74
C MET A 1 -6.06 -21.10 73.39
N LEU A 2 -6.85 -20.07 73.16
CA LEU A 2 -7.76 -19.95 72.00
C LEU A 2 -7.03 -19.12 70.94
N ILE A 3 -6.71 -19.74 69.79
CA ILE A 3 -6.06 -19.06 68.67
C ILE A 3 -7.15 -18.41 67.82
N LEU A 4 -7.24 -17.07 67.87
CA LEU A 4 -8.00 -16.29 66.89
C LEU A 4 -7.14 -16.11 65.64
N ILE A 5 -7.63 -16.60 64.50
CA ILE A 5 -7.05 -16.32 63.18
C ILE A 5 -7.87 -15.18 62.57
N THR A 6 -7.28 -14.00 62.46
CA THR A 6 -7.84 -12.86 61.72
C THR A 6 -7.49 -13.01 60.24
N SER A 7 -8.47 -13.33 59.39
CA SER A 7 -8.33 -13.25 57.94
C SER A 7 -8.30 -11.79 57.49
N GLY A 8 -7.10 -11.29 57.18
CA GLY A 8 -6.91 -10.02 56.50
C GLY A 8 -7.28 -10.13 55.02
N CYS A 9 -8.19 -9.27 54.56
CA CYS A 9 -8.57 -9.16 53.15
C CYS A 9 -7.48 -8.38 52.40
N GLY A 10 -6.50 -9.09 51.84
CA GLY A 10 -5.54 -8.49 50.92
C GLY A 10 -6.24 -8.14 49.62
N LYS A 11 -6.41 -6.84 49.33
CA LYS A 11 -6.75 -6.37 47.98
C LYS A 11 -5.63 -6.82 47.05
N LYS A 12 -5.90 -7.81 46.20
CA LYS A 12 -5.07 -8.08 45.03
C LYS A 12 -5.25 -6.91 44.07
N GLU A 13 -4.25 -6.05 43.97
CA GLU A 13 -4.12 -5.16 42.83
C GLU A 13 -3.99 -6.05 41.59
N SER A 14 -5.04 -6.06 40.76
CA SER A 14 -4.97 -6.69 39.44
C SER A 14 -4.03 -5.86 38.58
N PRO A 15 -3.17 -6.49 37.76
CA PRO A 15 -2.34 -5.76 36.83
C PRO A 15 -3.25 -4.95 35.91
N THR A 16 -3.02 -3.64 35.83
CA THR A 16 -3.73 -2.73 34.93
C THR A 16 -3.47 -3.19 33.51
N GLN A 17 -4.43 -3.91 32.93
CA GLN A 17 -4.45 -4.20 31.52
C GLN A 17 -4.59 -2.84 30.83
N SER A 18 -3.54 -2.40 30.14
CA SER A 18 -3.60 -1.17 29.35
C SER A 18 -4.69 -1.34 28.30
N ASP A 19 -5.68 -0.44 28.33
CA ASP A 19 -6.71 -0.40 27.30
C ASP A 19 -6.04 -0.30 25.91
N PRO A 20 -6.59 -0.98 24.88
CA PRO A 20 -6.13 -0.79 23.52
C PRO A 20 -6.15 0.69 23.13
N PRO A 21 -5.24 1.14 22.24
CA PRO A 21 -5.29 2.50 21.70
C PRO A 21 -6.70 2.82 21.20
N ALA A 22 -7.22 4.00 21.53
CA ALA A 22 -8.56 4.42 21.14
C ALA A 22 -8.67 4.48 19.61
N GLN A 23 -9.52 3.65 19.02
CA GLN A 23 -9.73 3.60 17.58
C GLN A 23 -10.57 4.81 17.12
N ILE A 24 -10.13 5.51 16.07
CA ILE A 24 -10.88 6.61 15.47
C ILE A 24 -11.87 6.04 14.46
N GLU A 25 -13.16 6.23 14.68
CA GLU A 25 -14.18 5.82 13.70
C GLU A 25 -14.14 6.71 12.45
N LYS A 26 -13.85 6.11 11.29
CA LYS A 26 -13.81 6.78 9.98
C LYS A 26 -14.00 5.78 8.84
N SER A 27 -14.21 6.30 7.62
CA SER A 27 -14.41 5.44 6.45
C SER A 27 -13.08 4.86 5.96
N ALA A 28 -12.95 3.54 5.99
CA ALA A 28 -11.78 2.82 5.44
C ALA A 28 -11.51 3.14 3.96
N LYS A 29 -12.53 3.60 3.20
CA LYS A 29 -12.39 3.92 1.77
C LYS A 29 -11.85 5.32 1.50
N ARG A 30 -11.89 6.24 2.46
CA ARG A 30 -11.49 7.64 2.22
C ARG A 30 -9.98 7.77 2.32
N GLY A 31 -9.34 7.95 1.16
CA GLY A 31 -7.91 8.23 1.04
C GLY A 31 -7.60 9.65 0.56
N LEU A 32 -6.31 9.97 0.53
CA LEU A 32 -5.77 11.21 -0.05
C LEU A 32 -4.57 10.93 -0.98
N ALA A 33 -4.57 11.53 -2.17
CA ALA A 33 -3.43 11.54 -3.08
C ALA A 33 -2.61 12.83 -2.86
N TYR A 34 -1.59 12.78 -2.01
CA TYR A 34 -0.78 13.94 -1.63
C TYR A 34 0.51 13.51 -0.92
N ASP A 35 1.58 14.29 -1.07
CA ASP A 35 2.81 14.11 -0.27
C ASP A 35 2.64 14.69 1.14
N LEU A 36 1.92 13.94 1.96
CA LEU A 36 1.57 14.33 3.32
C LEU A 36 2.77 14.10 4.26
N THR A 37 3.44 15.20 4.62
CA THR A 37 4.67 15.17 5.44
C THR A 37 4.52 15.87 6.79
N GLN A 38 3.57 16.78 6.93
CA GLN A 38 3.44 17.63 8.11
C GLN A 38 2.52 17.00 9.18
N PRO A 39 2.96 16.90 10.45
CA PRO A 39 2.12 16.41 11.56
C PRO A 39 0.80 17.17 11.72
N ALA A 40 0.80 18.49 11.48
CA ALA A 40 -0.40 19.32 11.59
C ALA A 40 -1.47 18.94 10.56
N ASP A 41 -1.06 18.57 9.34
CA ASP A 41 -2.00 18.14 8.29
C ASP A 41 -2.57 16.75 8.61
N LEU A 42 -1.72 15.82 9.07
CA LEU A 42 -2.14 14.50 9.55
C LEU A 42 -3.17 14.63 10.69
N GLU A 43 -2.91 15.50 11.67
CA GLU A 43 -3.81 15.77 12.78
C GLU A 43 -5.17 16.33 12.30
N ALA A 44 -5.15 17.26 11.34
CA ALA A 44 -6.37 17.83 10.78
C ALA A 44 -7.21 16.81 10.00
N LEU A 45 -6.56 15.82 9.37
CA LEU A 45 -7.20 14.84 8.49
C LEU A 45 -7.61 13.53 9.21
N LYS A 46 -7.03 13.23 10.37
CA LYS A 46 -7.15 11.91 11.03
C LYS A 46 -8.57 11.45 11.33
N SER A 47 -9.52 12.37 11.48
CA SER A 47 -10.93 12.04 11.74
C SER A 47 -11.70 11.61 10.48
N GLY A 48 -11.14 11.85 9.29
CA GLY A 48 -11.82 11.59 8.02
C GLY A 48 -11.03 10.72 7.05
N VAL A 49 -9.70 10.77 7.06
CA VAL A 49 -8.82 10.09 6.10
C VAL A 49 -8.22 8.84 6.76
N SER A 50 -8.34 7.70 6.08
CA SER A 50 -7.82 6.40 6.55
C SER A 50 -6.47 6.06 5.94
N TRP A 51 -6.18 6.53 4.74
CA TRP A 51 -4.93 6.22 4.05
C TRP A 51 -4.49 7.35 3.12
N TRP A 52 -3.22 7.38 2.76
CA TRP A 52 -2.71 8.26 1.71
C TRP A 52 -1.61 7.59 0.90
N TYR A 53 -1.32 8.17 -0.27
CA TYR A 53 -0.15 7.83 -1.07
C TYR A 53 0.42 9.11 -1.70
N ASN A 54 1.70 9.06 -2.07
CA ASN A 54 2.45 10.22 -2.58
C ASN A 54 3.16 9.91 -3.92
N TRP A 55 2.66 8.92 -4.68
CA TRP A 55 3.28 8.43 -5.92
C TRP A 55 4.70 7.86 -5.76
N TYR A 56 5.14 7.60 -4.53
CA TYR A 56 6.46 7.08 -4.23
C TYR A 56 6.41 5.86 -3.31
N PHE A 57 7.51 5.11 -3.22
CA PHE A 57 7.55 3.85 -2.47
C PHE A 57 7.76 4.04 -0.95
N LYS A 58 7.99 5.28 -0.50
CA LYS A 58 8.17 5.63 0.91
C LYS A 58 7.65 7.04 1.20
N THR A 59 7.32 7.30 2.46
CA THR A 59 6.98 8.64 2.96
C THR A 59 8.12 9.24 3.77
N THR A 60 8.12 10.56 3.92
CA THR A 60 8.99 11.31 4.84
C THR A 60 8.26 11.85 6.06
N ALA A 61 6.98 11.49 6.24
CA ALA A 61 6.23 11.74 7.46
C ALA A 61 6.93 11.15 8.70
N ALA A 62 6.61 11.67 9.89
CA ALA A 62 7.14 11.18 11.15
C ALA A 62 6.87 9.67 11.30
N SER A 63 7.86 8.87 11.69
CA SER A 63 7.79 7.39 11.66
C SER A 63 6.64 6.78 12.47
N ASP A 64 6.08 7.52 13.43
CA ASP A 64 4.95 7.15 14.27
C ASP A 64 3.59 7.63 13.73
N TYR A 65 3.52 8.03 12.44
CA TYR A 65 2.31 8.58 11.83
C TYR A 65 1.10 7.63 11.96
N ASN A 66 1.30 6.33 11.77
CA ASN A 66 0.20 5.37 11.77
C ASN A 66 -0.32 5.17 13.21
N ASP A 67 0.59 4.99 14.16
CA ASP A 67 0.24 4.84 15.57
C ASP A 67 -0.45 6.10 16.12
N THR A 68 -0.01 7.29 15.69
CA THR A 68 -0.48 8.58 16.21
C THR A 68 -1.80 9.02 15.57
N TYR A 69 -1.92 8.89 14.25
CA TYR A 69 -3.05 9.45 13.49
C TYR A 69 -3.99 8.37 12.93
N GLN A 70 -3.62 7.09 13.02
CA GLN A 70 -4.34 5.96 12.43
C GLN A 70 -4.61 6.17 10.95
N ILE A 71 -3.63 6.73 10.24
CA ILE A 71 -3.67 6.92 8.79
C ILE A 71 -2.54 6.07 8.20
N GLU A 72 -2.87 5.23 7.23
CA GLU A 72 -1.93 4.30 6.62
C GLU A 72 -1.28 4.92 5.37
N PHE A 73 0.01 4.69 5.17
CA PHE A 73 0.69 5.04 3.92
C PHE A 73 0.67 3.86 2.96
N ILE A 74 0.22 4.07 1.73
CA ILE A 74 0.26 3.06 0.66
C ILE A 74 1.42 3.39 -0.30
N PRO A 75 2.45 2.54 -0.38
CA PRO A 75 3.59 2.77 -1.27
C PRO A 75 3.19 2.58 -2.73
N MET A 76 3.90 3.28 -3.61
CA MET A 76 3.75 3.16 -5.06
C MET A 76 5.07 2.91 -5.79
N LEU A 77 5.08 1.95 -6.71
CA LEU A 77 6.07 1.87 -7.79
C LEU A 77 5.48 2.54 -9.04
N TRP A 78 5.91 3.78 -9.31
CA TRP A 78 5.24 4.66 -10.26
C TRP A 78 5.29 4.18 -11.71
N GLY A 79 6.37 3.54 -12.14
CA GLY A 79 6.51 2.99 -13.50
C GLY A 79 7.75 2.12 -13.61
N ARG A 80 8.64 2.41 -14.57
CA ARG A 80 9.98 1.83 -14.54
C ARG A 80 10.79 2.45 -13.40
N ASN A 81 11.18 1.63 -12.42
CA ASN A 81 11.95 2.07 -11.27
C ASN A 81 13.40 1.56 -11.34
N ALA A 82 14.30 2.18 -10.57
CA ALA A 82 15.66 1.66 -10.46
C ALA A 82 15.68 0.34 -9.67
N SER A 83 16.60 -0.56 -9.95
CA SER A 83 16.71 -1.85 -9.22
C SER A 83 16.85 -1.66 -7.70
N ALA A 84 17.47 -0.56 -7.26
CA ALA A 84 17.60 -0.22 -5.85
C ALA A 84 16.26 0.13 -5.18
N ASP A 85 15.26 0.61 -5.94
CA ASP A 85 13.97 1.02 -5.42
C ASP A 85 13.13 -0.20 -5.00
N TYR A 86 13.13 -1.28 -5.78
CA TYR A 86 12.44 -2.53 -5.38
C TYR A 86 13.02 -3.12 -4.09
N THR A 87 14.35 -3.07 -3.92
CA THR A 87 15.00 -3.53 -2.68
C THR A 87 14.62 -2.64 -1.50
N GLN A 88 14.64 -1.32 -1.67
CA GLN A 88 14.26 -0.37 -0.63
C GLN A 88 12.77 -0.45 -0.27
N LEU A 89 11.89 -0.60 -1.26
CA LEU A 89 10.46 -0.82 -1.08
C LEU A 89 10.21 -2.05 -0.22
N LYS A 90 10.83 -3.20 -0.54
CA LYS A 90 10.65 -4.42 0.26
C LYS A 90 11.07 -4.20 1.71
N ASN A 91 12.21 -3.56 1.94
CA ASN A 91 12.67 -3.23 3.29
C ASN A 91 11.69 -2.30 4.01
N PHE A 92 11.15 -1.30 3.30
CA PHE A 92 10.14 -0.38 3.83
C PHE A 92 8.87 -1.13 4.20
N ILE A 93 8.32 -1.99 3.33
CA ILE A 93 7.14 -2.81 3.65
C ILE A 93 7.41 -3.72 4.84
N LEU A 94 8.57 -4.38 4.91
CA LEU A 94 8.92 -5.27 6.02
C LEU A 94 8.95 -4.55 7.38
N SER A 95 9.34 -3.26 7.41
CA SER A 95 9.33 -2.45 8.63
C SER A 95 7.98 -1.82 8.97
N HIS A 96 6.99 -1.90 8.08
CA HIS A 96 5.64 -1.32 8.23
C HIS A 96 4.60 -2.46 8.10
N PRO A 97 4.30 -3.17 9.21
CA PRO A 97 3.40 -4.33 9.20
C PRO A 97 1.96 -4.01 8.77
N GLU A 98 1.53 -2.77 8.92
CA GLU A 98 0.22 -2.26 8.50
C GLU A 98 0.04 -2.18 6.98
N ILE A 99 1.12 -2.21 6.19
CA ILE A 99 1.02 -2.11 4.74
C ILE A 99 0.51 -3.43 4.16
N GLU A 100 -0.70 -3.37 3.60
CA GLU A 100 -1.38 -4.49 2.94
C GLU A 100 -1.45 -4.34 1.41
N TYR A 101 -1.18 -3.14 0.87
CA TYR A 101 -1.35 -2.83 -0.55
C TYR A 101 -0.08 -2.20 -1.13
N LEU A 102 0.20 -2.50 -2.39
CA LEU A 102 1.23 -1.86 -3.19
C LEU A 102 0.59 -1.31 -4.48
N LEU A 103 0.61 0.01 -4.64
CA LEU A 103 0.21 0.66 -5.88
C LEU A 103 1.29 0.49 -6.93
N VAL A 104 0.91 0.23 -8.17
CA VAL A 104 1.85 0.08 -9.27
C VAL A 104 1.36 0.74 -10.56
N LEU A 105 2.33 1.22 -11.33
CA LEU A 105 2.18 1.70 -12.70
C LEU A 105 1.15 2.83 -12.88
N ASN A 106 1.61 4.07 -12.69
CA ASN A 106 0.82 5.30 -12.77
C ASN A 106 0.55 5.74 -14.21
N GLU A 107 -0.70 5.58 -14.66
CA GLU A 107 -1.18 6.11 -15.94
C GLU A 107 -0.24 5.76 -17.10
N PRO A 108 0.02 4.46 -17.35
CA PRO A 108 0.97 4.05 -18.38
C PRO A 108 0.59 4.52 -19.77
N ASN A 109 -0.70 4.80 -20.00
CA ASN A 109 -1.24 5.30 -21.27
C ASN A 109 -1.22 6.84 -21.40
N LEU A 110 -0.60 7.56 -20.48
CA LEU A 110 -0.33 9.00 -20.60
C LEU A 110 1.15 9.27 -20.92
N THR A 111 1.42 10.11 -21.92
CA THR A 111 2.78 10.42 -22.39
C THR A 111 3.62 11.26 -21.42
N ASP A 112 2.96 11.93 -20.48
CA ASP A 112 3.53 12.77 -19.41
C ASP A 112 3.53 12.08 -18.04
N GLN A 113 3.15 10.80 -17.98
CA GLN A 113 3.14 9.97 -16.78
C GLN A 113 4.06 8.76 -16.97
N ALA A 114 3.70 7.55 -16.48
CA ALA A 114 4.60 6.40 -16.59
C ALA A 114 4.96 6.06 -18.04
N ASN A 115 4.08 6.43 -19.00
CA ASN A 115 4.35 6.41 -20.43
C ASN A 115 4.98 5.08 -20.88
N LEU A 116 4.27 3.98 -20.60
CA LEU A 116 4.70 2.63 -20.97
C LEU A 116 3.73 2.06 -21.99
N THR A 117 4.28 1.55 -23.10
CA THR A 117 3.54 0.70 -24.01
C THR A 117 3.19 -0.63 -23.33
N PRO A 118 2.14 -1.34 -23.78
CA PRO A 118 1.71 -2.60 -23.18
C PRO A 118 2.82 -3.68 -23.08
N ASP A 119 3.66 -3.83 -24.10
CA ASP A 119 4.77 -4.80 -24.12
C ASP A 119 5.83 -4.48 -23.05
N VAL A 120 6.13 -3.19 -22.88
CA VAL A 120 7.05 -2.71 -21.87
C VAL A 120 6.48 -2.89 -20.46
N ALA A 121 5.19 -2.60 -20.29
CA ALA A 121 4.50 -2.80 -19.02
C ALA A 121 4.44 -4.29 -18.65
N ALA A 122 4.27 -5.18 -19.61
CA ALA A 122 4.28 -6.63 -19.38
C ALA A 122 5.61 -7.12 -18.78
N VAL A 123 6.75 -6.64 -19.31
CA VAL A 123 8.09 -6.95 -18.76
C VAL A 123 8.26 -6.38 -17.35
N GLU A 124 7.78 -5.16 -17.14
CA GLU A 124 7.87 -4.48 -15.84
C GLU A 124 7.01 -5.16 -14.77
N TRP A 125 5.82 -5.66 -15.16
CA TRP A 125 4.87 -6.32 -14.26
C TRP A 125 5.44 -7.59 -13.61
N VAL A 126 6.30 -8.33 -14.30
CA VAL A 126 7.01 -9.49 -13.74
C VAL A 126 7.85 -9.09 -12.52
N LYS A 127 8.44 -7.90 -12.51
CA LYS A 127 9.21 -7.40 -11.35
C LYS A 127 8.30 -7.06 -10.18
N TYR A 128 7.11 -6.51 -10.43
CA TYR A 128 6.13 -6.24 -9.38
C TYR A 128 5.63 -7.54 -8.73
N GLU A 129 5.35 -8.57 -9.54
CA GLU A 129 5.00 -9.90 -9.03
C GLU A 129 6.15 -10.54 -8.24
N GLN A 130 7.39 -10.34 -8.67
CA GLN A 130 8.56 -10.81 -7.93
C GLN A 130 8.64 -10.15 -6.54
N VAL A 131 8.38 -8.84 -6.44
CA VAL A 131 8.37 -8.13 -5.14
C VAL A 131 7.37 -8.75 -4.17
N ILE A 132 6.11 -8.93 -4.58
CA ILE A 132 5.08 -9.49 -3.70
C ILE A 132 5.34 -10.98 -3.39
N SER A 133 5.93 -11.74 -4.31
CA SER A 133 6.34 -13.12 -4.05
C SER A 133 7.46 -13.21 -3.01
N GLU A 134 8.45 -12.33 -3.07
CA GLU A 134 9.57 -12.28 -2.13
C GLU A 134 9.14 -11.78 -0.75
N LEU A 135 8.13 -10.91 -0.67
CA LEU A 135 7.48 -10.51 0.58
C LEU A 135 6.68 -11.68 1.16
N ALA A 136 5.93 -12.42 0.34
CA ALA A 136 5.16 -13.57 0.78
C ALA A 136 6.06 -14.68 1.36
N ALA A 137 7.24 -14.90 0.78
CA ALA A 137 8.27 -15.80 1.32
C ALA A 137 8.78 -15.39 2.72
N GLN A 138 8.56 -14.14 3.12
CA GLN A 138 8.86 -13.59 4.44
C GLN A 138 7.60 -13.42 5.30
N ASN A 139 6.53 -14.14 4.98
CA ASN A 139 5.23 -14.07 5.66
C ASN A 139 4.55 -12.69 5.59
N ARG A 140 4.88 -11.87 4.57
CA ARG A 140 4.19 -10.60 4.30
C ARG A 140 3.40 -10.70 3.02
N THR A 141 2.09 -10.78 3.16
CA THR A 141 1.16 -10.75 2.03
C THR A 141 0.81 -9.30 1.72
N VAL A 142 1.02 -8.89 0.47
CA VAL A 142 0.69 -7.56 -0.03
C VAL A 142 -0.08 -7.72 -1.34
N ALA A 143 -1.22 -7.06 -1.46
CA ALA A 143 -2.04 -7.03 -2.66
C ALA A 143 -1.46 -6.07 -3.69
N LEU A 144 -1.44 -6.48 -4.95
CA LEU A 144 -0.96 -5.67 -6.06
C LEU A 144 -2.11 -4.87 -6.68
N VAL A 145 -2.01 -3.54 -6.62
CA VAL A 145 -3.06 -2.59 -7.03
C VAL A 145 -2.58 -1.77 -8.22
N GLY A 146 -3.11 -2.05 -9.41
CA GLY A 146 -2.81 -1.34 -10.64
C GLY A 146 -3.05 -2.21 -11.88
N PRO A 147 -2.64 -1.74 -13.07
CA PRO A 147 -2.15 -0.39 -13.35
C PRO A 147 -3.19 0.68 -12.97
N ALA A 148 -2.75 1.89 -12.64
CA ALA A 148 -3.65 3.03 -12.41
C ALA A 148 -4.00 3.67 -13.74
N MET A 149 -5.17 3.35 -14.29
CA MET A 149 -5.57 3.74 -15.64
C MET A 149 -6.36 5.05 -15.67
N THR A 150 -6.35 5.70 -16.83
CA THR A 150 -7.15 6.91 -17.13
C THR A 150 -7.44 6.98 -18.64
N TRP A 151 -8.11 8.03 -19.11
CA TRP A 151 -8.18 8.32 -20.54
C TRP A 151 -6.84 8.89 -21.02
N GLY A 152 -6.17 8.16 -21.91
CA GLY A 152 -4.77 8.34 -22.24
C GLY A 152 -4.49 9.31 -23.39
N THR A 153 -3.21 9.60 -23.58
CA THR A 153 -2.63 10.41 -24.65
C THR A 153 -1.63 9.63 -25.50
N LEU A 154 -1.29 8.40 -25.09
CA LEU A 154 -0.44 7.50 -25.84
C LEU A 154 -1.15 7.07 -27.14
N SER A 155 -0.47 7.25 -28.28
CA SER A 155 -1.02 6.96 -29.60
C SER A 155 -1.49 5.50 -29.72
N GLY A 156 -2.75 5.29 -30.11
CA GLY A 156 -3.37 3.97 -30.21
C GLY A 156 -3.89 3.39 -28.90
N PHE A 157 -3.66 4.06 -27.77
CA PHE A 157 -3.98 3.57 -26.43
C PHE A 157 -4.65 4.62 -25.53
N SER A 158 -5.38 5.57 -26.11
CA SER A 158 -6.16 6.54 -25.34
C SER A 158 -7.28 5.88 -24.53
N ASP A 159 -7.90 4.84 -25.08
CA ASP A 159 -8.87 4.03 -24.34
C ASP A 159 -8.14 3.08 -23.38
N PRO A 160 -8.39 3.16 -22.05
CA PRO A 160 -7.74 2.30 -21.08
C PRO A 160 -8.07 0.81 -21.27
N VAL A 161 -9.23 0.47 -21.86
CA VAL A 161 -9.58 -0.93 -22.17
C VAL A 161 -8.65 -1.47 -23.26
N VAL A 162 -8.41 -0.68 -24.31
CA VAL A 162 -7.50 -1.07 -25.41
C VAL A 162 -6.06 -1.26 -24.91
N TRP A 163 -5.59 -0.39 -24.00
CA TRP A 163 -4.28 -0.55 -23.39
C TRP A 163 -4.22 -1.81 -22.51
N LEU A 164 -5.24 -2.07 -21.68
CA LEU A 164 -5.29 -3.24 -20.80
C LEU A 164 -5.37 -4.56 -21.58
N ASP A 165 -6.19 -4.65 -22.62
CA ASP A 165 -6.30 -5.84 -23.47
C ASP A 165 -4.95 -6.19 -24.12
N ALA A 166 -4.27 -5.18 -24.66
CA ALA A 166 -2.93 -5.36 -25.23
C ALA A 166 -1.92 -5.77 -24.15
N PHE A 167 -2.00 -5.20 -22.94
CA PHE A 167 -1.10 -5.54 -21.84
C PHE A 167 -1.27 -6.99 -21.39
N TYR A 168 -2.51 -7.46 -21.24
CA TYR A 168 -2.79 -8.87 -20.95
C TYR A 168 -2.26 -9.80 -22.03
N ALA A 169 -2.46 -9.45 -23.31
CA ALA A 169 -1.97 -10.25 -24.44
C ALA A 169 -0.43 -10.35 -24.46
N GLU A 170 0.27 -9.23 -24.31
CA GLU A 170 1.74 -9.18 -24.24
C GLU A 170 2.28 -9.94 -23.03
N TYR A 171 1.66 -9.76 -21.87
CA TYR A 171 2.02 -10.48 -20.66
C TYR A 171 1.86 -11.99 -20.82
N SER A 172 0.70 -12.43 -21.29
CA SER A 172 0.38 -13.84 -21.50
C SER A 172 1.33 -14.50 -22.51
N ALA A 173 1.61 -13.83 -23.62
CA ALA A 173 2.57 -14.30 -24.63
C ALA A 173 3.98 -14.49 -24.04
N ALA A 174 4.44 -13.57 -23.18
CA ALA A 174 5.77 -13.63 -22.57
C ALA A 174 5.86 -14.62 -21.38
N ASN A 175 4.74 -15.00 -20.77
CA ASN A 175 4.71 -15.73 -19.50
C ASN A 175 4.02 -17.11 -19.59
N GLY A 176 4.09 -17.76 -20.75
CA GLY A 176 3.61 -19.14 -20.92
C GLY A 176 2.08 -19.27 -20.89
N GLY A 177 1.37 -18.24 -21.33
CA GLY A 177 -0.09 -18.23 -21.41
C GLY A 177 -0.81 -17.84 -20.13
N ARG A 178 -0.09 -17.44 -19.08
CA ARG A 178 -0.70 -16.99 -17.81
C ARG A 178 -1.04 -15.51 -17.85
N ASP A 179 -2.16 -15.15 -17.23
CA ASP A 179 -2.52 -13.75 -17.03
C ASP A 179 -1.62 -13.09 -15.96
N PRO A 180 -1.43 -11.76 -16.03
CA PRO A 180 -0.78 -10.99 -14.97
C PRO A 180 -1.59 -11.09 -13.67
N LYS A 181 -0.90 -11.25 -12.53
CA LYS A 181 -1.53 -11.13 -11.21
C LYS A 181 -1.90 -9.68 -10.99
N ILE A 182 -3.20 -9.42 -10.90
CA ILE A 182 -3.80 -8.15 -10.51
C ILE A 182 -4.80 -8.46 -9.41
N ASP A 183 -4.57 -7.97 -8.19
CA ASP A 183 -5.54 -8.13 -7.11
C ASP A 183 -6.63 -7.05 -7.23
N TYR A 184 -6.24 -5.83 -7.62
CA TYR A 184 -7.15 -4.72 -7.91
C TYR A 184 -6.63 -3.87 -9.08
N LEU A 185 -7.52 -3.42 -9.96
CA LEU A 185 -7.22 -2.33 -10.89
C LEU A 185 -7.37 -0.98 -10.17
N ALA A 186 -6.56 0.01 -10.56
CA ALA A 186 -6.69 1.39 -10.10
C ALA A 186 -7.16 2.30 -11.26
N PHE A 187 -7.80 3.42 -10.93
CA PHE A 187 -8.37 4.32 -11.94
C PHE A 187 -8.36 5.77 -11.47
N HIS A 188 -8.08 6.70 -12.38
CA HIS A 188 -8.16 8.15 -12.16
C HIS A 188 -9.21 8.76 -13.10
N TRP A 189 -10.00 9.71 -12.56
CA TRP A 189 -11.10 10.38 -13.28
C TRP A 189 -11.35 11.79 -12.77
#